data_AF-A0A7Y4XEF4-F1
#
_entry.id   AF-A0A7Y4XEF4-F1
#
_cell.length_a   1.000
_cell.length_b   1.000
_cell.length_c   1.000
_cell.angle_alpha   90.00
_cell.angle_beta   90.00
_cell.angle_gamma   90.00
#
_symmetry.space_group_name_H-M   'P 1'
#
loop_
_entity.id
_entity.type
_entity.pdbx_description
1 polymer ?
#
loop_
_entity_poly.entity_id
_entity_poly.type
_entity_poly.pdbx_seq_one_letter_code
_entity_poly.pdbx_strand_id
1 'polypeptide(L)'
;MQKLTLKYPLKLSDKLEITELKFRDYATAQDLLAFDERGANKQTITLIANLTGNDEAVISKLHVADFRAADAICSKMLAEDATEKNVPES
;
A
#
# COMPACT_ATOMS: atom_id res chain seq x y z
N MET A 1 -11.37 -6.33 -11.64
CA MET A 1 -9.99 -5.83 -11.80
C MET A 1 -9.76 -5.53 -13.27
N GLN A 2 -9.47 -4.29 -13.64
CA GLN A 2 -9.21 -3.92 -15.03
C GLN A 2 -7.77 -4.31 -15.41
N LYS A 3 -7.66 -5.30 -16.29
CA LYS A 3 -6.43 -5.59 -17.04
C LYS A 3 -6.60 -4.96 -18.40
N LEU A 4 -5.60 -4.21 -18.86
CA LEU A 4 -5.61 -3.69 -20.23
C LEU A 4 -4.72 -4.60 -21.08
N THR A 5 -5.36 -5.44 -21.88
CA THR A 5 -4.66 -6.27 -22.87
C THR A 5 -4.15 -5.36 -23.99
N LEU A 6 -2.85 -5.43 -24.27
CA LEU A 6 -2.24 -4.62 -25.33
C LEU A 6 -2.59 -5.21 -26.69
N LYS A 7 -3.16 -4.38 -27.58
CA LYS A 7 -3.45 -4.78 -28.97
C LYS A 7 -2.17 -5.07 -29.77
N TYR A 8 -1.07 -4.41 -29.39
CA TYR A 8 0.27 -4.62 -29.93
C TYR A 8 1.22 -4.86 -28.74
N PRO A 9 1.65 -6.11 -28.48
CA PRO A 9 2.55 -6.41 -27.39
C PRO A 9 3.89 -5.68 -27.53
N LEU A 10 4.44 -5.23 -26.40
CA LEU A 10 5.77 -4.61 -26.39
C LEU A 10 6.83 -5.70 -26.25
N LYS A 11 7.58 -5.97 -27.32
CA LYS A 11 8.74 -6.86 -27.28
C LYS A 11 9.98 -6.10 -26.82
N LEU A 12 10.50 -6.48 -25.66
CA LEU A 12 11.73 -5.91 -25.07
C LEU A 12 12.95 -6.77 -25.42
N SER A 13 12.76 -8.05 -25.73
CA SER A 13 13.77 -8.98 -26.27
C SER A 13 13.09 -10.20 -26.90
N ASP A 14 13.85 -11.11 -27.50
CA ASP A 14 13.33 -12.38 -28.04
C ASP A 14 12.62 -13.26 -26.98
N LYS A 15 12.86 -13.00 -25.69
CA LYS A 15 12.29 -13.77 -24.56
C LYS A 15 11.32 -12.98 -23.69
N LEU A 16 11.21 -11.65 -23.88
CA LEU A 16 10.44 -10.78 -22.99
C LEU A 16 9.41 -9.99 -23.79
N GLU A 17 8.14 -10.34 -23.62
CA GLU A 17 7.00 -9.73 -24.29
C GLU A 17 5.96 -9.29 -23.25
N ILE A 18 5.61 -8.00 -23.26
CA ILE A 18 4.56 -7.44 -22.41
C ILE A 18 3.25 -7.48 -23.21
N THR A 19 2.33 -8.34 -22.77
CA THR A 19 1.02 -8.55 -23.41
C THR A 19 -0.15 -7.89 -22.66
N GLU A 20 0.03 -7.58 -21.38
CA GLU A 20 -0.95 -6.91 -20.53
C GLU A 20 -0.29 -5.86 -19.63
N LEU A 21 -0.94 -4.71 -19.47
CA LEU A 21 -0.56 -3.72 -18.45
C LEU A 21 -1.33 -4.01 -17.16
N LYS A 22 -0.58 -4.28 -16.08
CA LYS A 22 -1.09 -4.38 -14.72
C LYS A 22 -0.85 -3.08 -13.98
N PHE A 23 -1.85 -2.20 -13.97
CA PHE A 23 -1.78 -0.91 -13.27
C PHE A 23 -1.63 -1.04 -11.75
N ARG A 24 -1.92 -2.23 -11.19
CA ARG A 24 -1.80 -2.51 -9.76
C ARG A 24 -0.36 -2.41 -9.23
N ASP A 25 0.64 -2.74 -10.07
CA ASP A 25 2.03 -2.86 -9.63
C ASP A 25 2.79 -1.52 -9.72
N TYR A 26 2.22 -0.53 -10.41
CA TYR A 26 2.80 0.80 -10.59
C TYR A 26 2.08 1.89 -9.79
N ALA A 27 0.87 1.62 -9.30
CA ALA A 27 0.17 2.56 -8.45
C ALA A 27 0.94 2.79 -7.14
N THR A 28 0.92 4.03 -6.69
CA THR A 28 1.46 4.47 -5.41
C THR A 28 0.35 4.67 -4.39
N ALA A 29 0.69 4.75 -3.11
CA ALA A 29 -0.26 5.09 -2.06
C ALA A 29 -0.91 6.47 -2.29
N GLN A 30 -0.19 7.39 -2.91
CA GLN A 30 -0.69 8.69 -3.32
C GLN A 30 -1.85 8.58 -4.33
N ASP A 31 -1.79 7.63 -5.27
CA ASP A 31 -2.87 7.41 -6.24
C ASP A 31 -4.16 6.92 -5.57
N LEU A 32 -4.04 6.24 -4.43
CA LEU A 32 -5.20 5.83 -3.63
C LEU A 32 -5.91 7.03 -2.98
N LEU A 33 -5.16 8.10 -2.66
CA LEU A 33 -5.73 9.31 -2.05
C LEU A 33 -6.68 10.04 -3.00
N ALA A 34 -6.46 9.95 -4.31
CA ALA A 34 -7.33 10.57 -5.31
C ALA A 34 -8.78 10.04 -5.28
N PHE A 35 -8.98 8.83 -4.73
CA PHE A 35 -10.28 8.18 -4.62
C PHE A 35 -10.72 7.98 -3.15
N ASP A 36 -9.99 8.55 -2.20
CA ASP A 36 -10.19 8.32 -0.76
C ASP A 36 -11.15 9.35 -0.14
N GLU A 37 -12.42 9.31 -0.54
CA GLU A 37 -13.45 10.25 -0.05
C GLU A 37 -13.64 10.20 1.48
N ARG A 38 -13.44 9.01 2.07
CA ARG A 38 -13.62 8.78 3.52
C ARG A 38 -12.34 8.98 4.32
N GLY A 39 -11.20 9.19 3.66
CA GLY A 39 -9.91 9.41 4.30
C GLY A 39 -9.28 8.17 4.95
N ALA A 40 -9.72 6.96 4.59
CA ALA A 40 -9.20 5.73 5.19
C ALA A 40 -7.72 5.50 4.84
N ASN A 41 -7.35 5.67 3.57
CA ASN A 41 -5.95 5.54 3.15
C ASN A 41 -5.10 6.70 3.69
N LYS A 42 -5.67 7.91 3.79
CA LYS A 42 -4.98 9.06 4.41
C LYS A 42 -4.65 8.79 5.89
N GLN A 43 -5.61 8.27 6.65
CA GLN A 43 -5.40 7.90 8.05
C GLN A 43 -4.33 6.81 8.19
N THR A 44 -4.35 5.80 7.31
CA THR A 44 -3.31 4.75 7.29
C THR A 44 -1.92 5.32 6.98
N ILE A 45 -1.79 6.25 6.02
CA ILE A 45 -0.52 6.92 5.71
C ILE A 45 0.02 7.64 6.95
N THR A 46 -0.82 8.44 7.61
CA THR A 46 -0.46 9.14 8.85
C THR A 46 -0.05 8.17 9.95
N LEU A 47 -0.78 7.06 10.11
CA LEU A 47 -0.46 6.05 11.11
C LEU A 47 0.91 5.42 10.87
N ILE A 48 1.19 4.98 9.63
CA ILE A 48 2.47 4.37 9.27
C ILE A 48 3.61 5.38 9.45
N ALA A 49 3.41 6.63 9.04
CA ALA A 49 4.38 7.71 9.22
C ALA A 49 4.75 7.88 10.70
N ASN A 50 3.74 7.96 11.58
CA ASN A 50 3.94 8.12 13.02
C ASN A 50 4.64 6.93 13.67
N LEU A 51 4.26 5.70 13.31
CA LEU A 51 4.85 4.48 13.89
C LEU A 51 6.28 4.24 13.43
N THR A 52 6.64 4.70 12.24
CA THR A 52 7.98 4.48 11.67
C THR A 52 8.91 5.69 11.81
N GLY A 53 8.39 6.84 12.26
CA GLY A 53 9.15 8.09 12.36
C GLY A 53 9.49 8.73 11.00
N ASN A 54 8.79 8.32 9.94
CA ASN A 54 8.99 8.83 8.58
C ASN A 54 7.95 9.92 8.23
N ASP A 55 8.27 10.72 7.22
CA ASP A 55 7.35 11.71 6.66
C ASP A 55 6.22 11.03 5.84
N GLU A 56 4.99 11.53 5.94
CA GLU A 56 3.85 11.10 5.12
C GLU A 56 4.13 11.18 3.61
N ALA A 57 4.95 12.15 3.17
CA ALA A 57 5.37 12.29 1.79
C ALA A 57 6.28 11.15 1.30
N VAL A 58 6.95 10.45 2.21
CA VAL A 58 7.72 9.24 1.89
C VAL A 58 6.77 8.05 1.80
N ILE A 59 5.85 7.91 2.76
CA ILE A 59 4.87 6.82 2.80
C ILE A 59 3.93 6.87 1.59
N SER A 60 3.51 8.05 1.14
CA SER A 60 2.64 8.22 -0.02
C SER A 60 3.28 7.78 -1.34
N LYS A 61 4.61 7.75 -1.42
CA LYS A 61 5.36 7.28 -2.60
C LYS A 61 5.54 5.76 -2.63
N LEU A 62 5.17 5.04 -1.57
CA LEU A 62 5.25 3.59 -1.57
C LEU A 62 4.34 3.02 -2.66
N HIS A 63 4.81 1.96 -3.31
CA HIS A 63 3.94 1.17 -4.17
C HIS A 63 2.79 0.61 -3.34
N VAL A 64 1.62 0.47 -3.97
CA VAL A 64 0.40 0.00 -3.27
C VAL A 64 0.64 -1.34 -2.57
N ALA A 65 1.46 -2.22 -3.15
CA ALA A 65 1.83 -3.50 -2.52
C ALA A 65 2.54 -3.30 -1.18
N ASP A 66 3.57 -2.46 -1.15
CA ASP A 66 4.35 -2.17 0.05
C ASP A 66 3.54 -1.40 1.08
N PHE A 67 2.72 -0.44 0.62
CA PHE A 67 1.80 0.30 1.48
C PHE A 67 0.82 -0.63 2.21
N ARG A 68 0.22 -1.59 1.51
CA ARG A 68 -0.70 -2.57 2.12
C ARG A 68 0.01 -3.55 3.05
N ALA A 69 1.25 -3.92 2.75
CA ALA A 69 2.06 -4.72 3.65
C ALA A 69 2.38 -3.96 4.95
N ALA A 70 2.75 -2.68 4.85
CA ALA A 70 2.99 -1.81 6.00
C ALA A 70 1.73 -1.61 6.86
N ASP A 71 0.57 -1.39 6.22
CA ASP A 71 -0.74 -1.30 6.88
C ASP A 71 -1.07 -2.56 7.70
N ALA A 72 -0.86 -3.75 7.11
CA ALA A 72 -1.08 -5.01 7.79
C ALA A 72 -0.15 -5.21 9.01
N ILE A 73 1.12 -4.82 8.88
CA ILE A 73 2.09 -4.88 9.99
C ILE A 73 1.68 -3.92 11.11
N CYS A 74 1.36 -2.66 10.77
CA CYS A 74 0.93 -1.66 11.76
C CYS A 74 -0.36 -2.08 12.47
N SER A 75 -1.34 -2.59 11.72
CA SER A 75 -2.59 -3.11 12.29
C SER A 75 -2.34 -4.28 13.25
N LYS A 76 -1.39 -5.17 12.92
CA LYS A 76 -1.01 -6.29 13.78
C LYS A 76 -0.35 -5.81 15.07
N MET A 77 0.59 -4.86 14.99
CA MET A 77 1.25 -4.28 16.16
C MET A 77 0.24 -3.63 17.12
N LEU A 78 -0.70 -2.85 16.58
CA LEU A 78 -1.75 -2.22 17.40
C LEU A 78 -2.67 -3.24 18.08
N ALA A 79 -2.97 -4.36 17.41
CA ALA A 79 -3.76 -5.42 18.00
C ALA A 79 -3.00 -6.14 19.13
N GLU A 80 -1.69 -6.37 18.96
CA GLU A 80 -0.81 -6.95 19.98
C GLU A 80 -0.73 -6.03 21.21
N ASP A 81 -0.48 -4.73 21.02
CA ASP A 81 -0.45 -3.72 22.10
C ASP A 81 -1.79 -3.64 22.88
N ALA A 82 -2.92 -3.78 22.17
CA ALA A 82 -4.24 -3.76 22.79
C ALA A 82 -4.51 -5.02 23.64
N THR A 83 -3.89 -6.15 23.30
CA THR A 83 -3.99 -7.38 24.10
C THR A 83 -3.12 -7.34 25.36
N GLU A 84 -1.92 -6.75 25.29
CA GLU A 84 -1.03 -6.63 26.46
C GLU A 84 -1.59 -5.70 27.53
N LYS A 85 -2.29 -4.63 27.15
CA LYS A 85 -2.90 -3.68 28.11
C LYS A 85 -4.12 -4.23 28.87
N ASN A 86 -4.64 -5.40 28.51
CA ASN A 86 -5.81 -6.01 29.16
C ASN A 86 -5.44 -7.12 30.17
N VAL A 87 -4.17 -7.24 30.57
CA VAL A 87 -3.81 -8.08 31.72
C VAL A 87 -4.20 -7.33 32.99
N PRO A 88 -5.14 -7.84 33.82
CA PRO A 88 -5.53 -7.17 35.04
C PRO A 88 -4.33 -7.13 35.99
N GLU A 89 -3.92 -5.92 36.38
CA GLU A 89 -2.97 -5.72 37.47
C GLU A 89 -3.46 -6.52 38.68
N SER A 90 -2.65 -7.49 39.09
CA SER A 90 -2.93 -8.45 40.17
C SER A 90 -2.67 -7.84 41.54
#